data_AF-A0A1B7WHQ9-F1
#
_entry.id   AF-A0A1B7WHQ9-F1
#
_cell.length_a   1.000
_cell.length_b   1.000
_cell.length_c   1.000
_cell.angle_alpha   90.00
_cell.angle_beta   90.00
_cell.angle_gamma   90.00
#
_symmetry.space_group_name_H-M   'P 1'
#
loop_
_entity.id
_entity.type
_entity.pdbx_description
1 polymer ?
#
loop_
_entity_poly.entity_id
_entity_poly.type
_entity_poly.pdbx_seq_one_letter_code
_entity_poly.pdbx_strand_id
1 'polypeptide(L)'
;LYAEYSRDFIVVDGIKVMLDDPVGSQRGHLTISKRDYDKVFVPLFWDGPRTAPRRVLLDPGHGGKDTGKVNGPYKYNEKAATLDTAARLKILLEKQGYEVFFTRTKDVFLELDDRAALAAKLGADLFISLHYNAGPAGDTSADGVETYCLTPAGQRSTNAGKAKSTTAAEPGNRFDTANVLLAWSIQRRMIRSTGADDRGVRRARFAVLRTLSCPGVLIEGGFMSSRREGALIADGAYRQKIAEAIAAAVGDYASRVRPAAKAGR
;
A
#
# COMPACT_ATOMS: atom_id res chain seq x y z
N LEU A 1 3.19 -9.23 18.85
CA LEU A 1 2.39 -10.05 17.92
C LEU A 1 1.14 -10.55 18.64
N TYR A 2 -0.04 -10.40 18.05
CA TYR A 2 -1.29 -10.99 18.51
C TYR A 2 -1.94 -11.80 17.37
N ALA A 3 -2.53 -12.94 17.72
CA ALA A 3 -3.26 -13.84 16.83
C ALA A 3 -4.38 -14.52 17.61
N GLU A 4 -5.48 -14.83 16.94
CA GLU A 4 -6.66 -15.47 17.53
C GLU A 4 -7.19 -16.53 16.54
N TYR A 5 -7.64 -17.67 17.07
CA TYR A 5 -8.21 -18.75 16.27
C TYR A 5 -9.35 -18.26 15.36
N SER A 6 -9.40 -18.77 14.14
CA SER A 6 -10.43 -18.45 13.12
C SER A 6 -10.41 -17.00 12.59
N ARG A 7 -9.44 -16.18 13.01
CA ARG A 7 -9.21 -14.86 12.40
C ARG A 7 -8.41 -15.00 11.11
N ASP A 8 -8.78 -14.23 10.11
CA ASP A 8 -8.08 -14.07 8.83
C ASP A 8 -7.00 -12.97 8.89
N PHE A 9 -6.57 -12.59 10.08
CA PHE A 9 -5.52 -11.60 10.31
C PHE A 9 -4.72 -11.87 11.58
N ILE A 10 -3.55 -11.28 11.63
CA ILE A 10 -2.73 -11.11 12.84
C ILE A 10 -2.52 -9.63 13.12
N VAL A 11 -2.03 -9.29 14.30
CA VAL A 11 -1.63 -7.93 14.65
C VAL A 11 -0.13 -7.89 14.98
N VAL A 12 0.63 -7.16 14.17
CA VAL A 12 2.09 -6.97 14.30
C VAL A 12 2.35 -5.51 14.67
N ASP A 13 2.91 -5.27 15.87
CA ASP A 13 3.11 -3.96 16.49
C ASP A 13 1.89 -3.02 16.40
N GLY A 14 0.71 -3.57 16.72
CA GLY A 14 -0.55 -2.83 16.71
C GLY A 14 -1.22 -2.71 15.35
N ILE A 15 -0.63 -3.29 14.29
CA ILE A 15 -1.15 -3.19 12.92
C ILE A 15 -1.68 -4.52 12.41
N LYS A 16 -2.90 -4.50 11.90
CA LYS A 16 -3.58 -5.63 11.26
C LYS A 16 -2.88 -6.02 9.97
N VAL A 17 -2.56 -7.30 9.83
CA VAL A 17 -2.01 -7.88 8.60
C VAL A 17 -2.88 -9.07 8.22
N MET A 18 -3.54 -8.97 7.07
CA MET A 18 -4.43 -10.02 6.59
C MET A 18 -3.63 -11.25 6.13
N LEU A 19 -4.16 -12.43 6.43
CA LEU A 19 -3.64 -13.73 6.02
C LEU A 19 -4.44 -14.28 4.82
N ASP A 20 -3.85 -15.23 4.08
CA ASP A 20 -4.58 -15.97 3.03
C ASP A 20 -5.48 -17.06 3.61
N ASP A 21 -5.02 -17.71 4.68
CA ASP A 21 -5.79 -18.69 5.45
C ASP A 21 -6.02 -18.22 6.90
N PRO A 22 -7.19 -18.48 7.50
CA PRO A 22 -7.42 -18.17 8.90
C PRO A 22 -6.43 -18.88 9.83
N VAL A 23 -6.14 -18.26 10.97
CA VAL A 23 -5.34 -18.87 12.04
C VAL A 23 -6.02 -20.16 12.50
N GLY A 24 -5.32 -21.28 12.37
CA GLY A 24 -5.77 -22.61 12.76
C GLY A 24 -5.43 -22.95 14.21
N SER A 25 -5.77 -24.17 14.61
CA SER A 25 -5.39 -24.73 15.89
C SER A 25 -5.08 -26.21 15.76
N GLN A 26 -4.00 -26.65 16.37
CA GLN A 26 -3.63 -28.06 16.46
C GLN A 26 -3.05 -28.37 17.85
N ARG A 27 -3.65 -29.34 18.55
CA ARG A 27 -3.21 -29.78 19.89
C ARG A 27 -3.02 -28.61 20.87
N GLY A 28 -3.98 -27.69 20.91
CA GLY A 28 -3.97 -26.52 21.81
C GLY A 28 -3.03 -25.38 21.40
N HIS A 29 -2.34 -25.49 20.26
CA HIS A 29 -1.45 -24.45 19.75
C HIS A 29 -2.07 -23.79 18.51
N LEU A 30 -1.97 -22.46 18.42
CA LEU A 30 -2.34 -21.75 17.20
C LEU A 30 -1.39 -22.15 16.07
N THR A 31 -1.95 -22.36 14.88
CA THR A 31 -1.19 -22.68 13.67
C THR A 31 -1.45 -21.63 12.60
N ILE A 32 -0.48 -21.45 11.71
CA ILE A 32 -0.60 -20.62 10.52
C ILE A 32 -0.21 -21.46 9.31
N SER A 33 -0.72 -21.12 8.14
CA SER A 33 -0.30 -21.79 6.91
C SER A 33 1.21 -21.58 6.71
N LYS A 34 1.91 -22.59 6.16
CA LYS A 34 3.33 -22.45 5.80
C LYS A 34 3.54 -21.23 4.90
N ARG A 35 2.56 -20.95 4.04
CA ARG A 35 2.61 -19.87 3.07
C ARG A 35 2.53 -18.50 3.73
N ASP A 36 1.64 -18.32 4.71
CA ASP A 36 1.57 -17.09 5.50
C ASP A 36 2.80 -16.93 6.39
N TYR A 37 3.36 -18.02 6.93
CA TYR A 37 4.66 -17.96 7.58
C TYR A 37 5.74 -17.39 6.64
N ASP A 38 5.89 -17.96 5.45
CA ASP A 38 6.92 -17.55 4.49
C ASP A 38 6.68 -16.14 3.91
N LYS A 39 5.42 -15.72 3.74
CA LYS A 39 5.04 -14.50 3.00
C LYS A 39 4.61 -13.32 3.86
N VAL A 40 4.33 -13.55 5.15
CA VAL A 40 3.96 -12.50 6.11
C VAL A 40 4.94 -12.48 7.27
N PHE A 41 5.15 -13.59 7.96
CA PHE A 41 6.00 -13.59 9.15
C PHE A 41 7.47 -13.39 8.80
N VAL A 42 8.02 -14.20 7.90
CA VAL A 42 9.43 -14.10 7.52
C VAL A 42 9.80 -12.67 7.12
N PRO A 43 9.06 -11.99 6.22
CA PRO A 43 9.36 -10.61 5.86
C PRO A 43 9.23 -9.56 6.97
N LEU A 44 8.35 -9.77 7.96
CA LEU A 44 8.09 -8.78 9.02
C LEU A 44 9.01 -8.94 10.23
N PHE A 45 9.53 -10.14 10.47
CA PHE A 45 10.34 -10.49 11.64
C PHE A 45 11.82 -10.78 11.32
N TRP A 46 12.19 -10.95 10.05
CA TRP A 46 13.59 -11.16 9.61
C TRP A 46 14.08 -10.05 8.67
N ASP A 47 15.39 -10.07 8.38
CA ASP A 47 16.09 -9.00 7.65
C ASP A 47 15.40 -8.62 6.35
N GLY A 48 15.23 -7.30 6.18
CA GLY A 48 14.52 -6.66 5.08
C GLY A 48 15.31 -6.63 3.76
N PRO A 49 14.90 -5.75 2.83
CA PRO A 49 15.56 -5.57 1.53
C PRO A 49 17.07 -5.35 1.67
N ARG A 50 17.83 -5.76 0.65
CA ARG A 50 19.31 -5.71 0.68
C ARG A 50 19.89 -4.37 0.22
N THR A 51 19.07 -3.48 -0.33
CA THR A 51 19.49 -2.20 -0.91
C THR A 51 18.51 -1.09 -0.54
N ALA A 52 19.04 0.02 -0.01
CA ALA A 52 18.22 1.17 0.34
C ALA A 52 17.68 1.85 -0.93
N PRO A 53 16.39 2.19 -0.99
CA PRO A 53 15.80 2.85 -2.16
C PRO A 53 16.34 4.27 -2.32
N ARG A 54 16.45 4.74 -3.57
CA ARG A 54 16.81 6.12 -3.90
C ARG A 54 15.76 6.77 -4.79
N ARG A 55 15.17 6.02 -5.72
CA ARG A 55 14.17 6.50 -6.68
C ARG A 55 12.78 6.04 -6.30
N VAL A 56 11.85 6.98 -6.11
CA VAL A 56 10.46 6.68 -5.77
C VAL A 56 9.56 7.15 -6.89
N LEU A 57 8.79 6.24 -7.48
CA LEU A 57 7.73 6.57 -8.43
C LEU A 57 6.40 6.68 -7.67
N LEU A 58 5.84 7.88 -7.66
CA LEU A 58 4.50 8.15 -7.16
C LEU A 58 3.48 7.97 -8.29
N ASP A 59 2.43 7.22 -8.02
CA ASP A 59 1.32 7.01 -8.93
C ASP A 59 0.02 7.60 -8.35
N PRO A 60 -0.32 8.85 -8.67
CA PRO A 60 -1.62 9.39 -8.34
C PRO A 60 -2.71 8.65 -9.15
N GLY A 61 -3.55 7.88 -8.47
CA GLY A 61 -4.62 7.10 -9.09
C GLY A 61 -5.54 7.94 -9.98
N HIS A 62 -6.20 7.30 -10.95
CA HIS A 62 -7.15 7.91 -11.88
C HIS A 62 -6.53 9.01 -12.77
N GLY A 63 -7.35 9.96 -13.25
CA GLY A 63 -6.94 11.12 -14.06
C GLY A 63 -7.70 11.22 -15.38
N GLY A 64 -7.83 12.44 -15.91
CA GLY A 64 -8.55 12.74 -17.14
C GLY A 64 -10.01 12.28 -17.08
N LYS A 65 -10.37 11.38 -18.01
CA LYS A 65 -11.71 10.78 -18.13
C LYS A 65 -12.12 9.92 -16.93
N ASP A 66 -11.14 9.40 -16.19
CA ASP A 66 -11.37 8.64 -14.98
C ASP A 66 -11.29 9.58 -13.77
N THR A 67 -12.42 9.87 -13.15
CA THR A 67 -12.51 10.76 -11.99
C THR A 67 -12.15 10.07 -10.69
N GLY A 68 -12.11 8.74 -10.66
CA GLY A 68 -12.30 7.95 -9.45
C GLY A 68 -13.60 8.32 -8.74
N LYS A 69 -13.68 8.10 -7.42
CA LYS A 69 -14.87 8.46 -6.64
C LYS A 69 -15.07 9.97 -6.58
N VAL A 70 -16.28 10.42 -6.91
CA VAL A 70 -16.73 11.80 -6.68
C VAL A 70 -17.49 11.87 -5.36
N ASN A 71 -17.08 12.79 -4.48
CA ASN A 71 -17.85 13.18 -3.32
C ASN A 71 -18.75 14.37 -3.69
N GLY A 72 -20.06 14.11 -3.80
CA GLY A 72 -21.06 15.11 -4.19
C GLY A 72 -21.10 16.34 -3.29
N PRO A 73 -21.27 16.17 -1.96
CA PRO A 73 -21.33 17.30 -1.01
C PRO A 73 -20.14 18.25 -1.08
N TYR A 74 -18.91 17.74 -1.21
CA TYR A 74 -17.70 18.58 -1.26
C TYR A 74 -17.25 18.95 -2.68
N LYS A 75 -17.95 18.45 -3.71
CA LYS A 75 -17.58 18.61 -5.14
C LYS A 75 -16.11 18.28 -5.41
N TYR A 76 -15.58 17.31 -4.67
CA TYR A 76 -14.19 16.90 -4.76
C TYR A 76 -14.12 15.46 -5.26
N ASN A 77 -13.11 15.17 -6.08
CA ASN A 77 -12.96 13.86 -6.71
C ASN A 77 -11.61 13.24 -6.35
N GLU A 78 -11.57 11.93 -6.42
CA GLU A 78 -10.42 11.13 -6.04
C GLU A 78 -9.20 11.48 -6.88
N LYS A 79 -9.32 11.67 -8.20
CA LYS A 79 -8.19 12.06 -9.05
C LYS A 79 -7.49 13.36 -8.63
N ALA A 80 -8.23 14.32 -8.07
CA ALA A 80 -7.67 15.56 -7.55
C ALA A 80 -7.03 15.33 -6.17
N ALA A 81 -7.68 14.55 -5.30
CA ALA A 81 -7.17 14.19 -3.99
C ALA A 81 -5.83 13.43 -4.08
N THR A 82 -5.75 12.44 -4.96
CA THR A 82 -4.54 11.62 -5.14
C THR A 82 -3.39 12.44 -5.71
N LEU A 83 -3.66 13.35 -6.66
CA LEU A 83 -2.64 14.24 -7.21
C LEU A 83 -2.10 15.23 -6.18
N ASP A 84 -2.98 15.82 -5.35
CA ASP A 84 -2.58 16.73 -4.26
C ASP A 84 -1.74 16.00 -3.20
N THR A 85 -2.18 14.82 -2.75
CA THR A 85 -1.42 14.00 -1.79
C THR A 85 -0.06 13.60 -2.35
N ALA A 86 0.03 13.23 -3.62
CA ALA A 86 1.29 12.90 -4.27
C ALA A 86 2.24 14.11 -4.36
N ALA A 87 1.72 15.30 -4.69
CA ALA A 87 2.51 16.53 -4.75
C ALA A 87 3.11 16.89 -3.38
N ARG A 88 2.33 16.74 -2.29
CA ARG A 88 2.81 16.91 -0.91
C ARG A 88 3.89 15.90 -0.55
N LEU A 89 3.64 14.63 -0.89
CA LEU A 89 4.57 13.53 -0.62
C LEU A 89 5.91 13.74 -1.34
N LYS A 90 5.90 14.23 -2.59
CA LYS A 90 7.12 14.56 -3.34
C LYS A 90 8.04 15.49 -2.55
N ILE A 91 7.51 16.61 -2.06
CA ILE A 91 8.29 17.62 -1.33
C ILE A 91 8.96 16.99 -0.11
N LEU A 92 8.22 16.15 0.63
CA LEU A 92 8.72 15.49 1.82
C LEU A 92 9.81 14.45 1.52
N LEU A 93 9.62 13.64 0.47
CA LEU A 93 10.59 12.63 0.05
C LEU A 93 11.86 13.27 -0.54
N GLU A 94 11.74 14.32 -1.34
CA GLU A 94 12.90 15.05 -1.87
C GLU A 94 13.72 15.70 -0.75
N LYS A 95 13.05 16.23 0.28
CA LYS A 95 13.72 16.73 1.50
C LYS A 95 14.49 15.63 2.25
N GLN A 96 14.08 14.37 2.11
CA GLN A 96 14.78 13.21 2.66
C GLN A 96 15.88 12.67 1.72
N GLY A 97 16.08 13.27 0.54
CA GLY A 97 17.14 12.91 -0.41
C GLY A 97 16.73 11.87 -1.45
N TYR A 98 15.44 11.53 -1.57
CA TYR A 98 14.96 10.65 -2.64
C TYR A 98 14.78 11.41 -3.97
N GLU A 99 15.05 10.74 -5.07
CA GLU A 99 14.67 11.20 -6.41
C GLU A 99 13.23 10.76 -6.70
N VAL A 100 12.32 11.71 -6.91
CA VAL A 100 10.87 11.42 -6.95
C VAL A 100 10.27 11.70 -8.32
N PHE A 101 9.69 10.66 -8.91
CA PHE A 101 9.00 10.69 -10.19
C PHE A 101 7.48 10.55 -10.03
N PHE A 102 6.74 10.89 -11.07
CA PHE A 102 5.28 10.78 -11.12
C PHE A 102 4.88 9.96 -12.35
N THR A 103 3.84 9.15 -12.23
CA THR A 103 3.15 8.63 -13.43
C THR A 103 2.45 9.77 -14.15
N ARG A 104 1.75 10.66 -13.42
CA ARG A 104 1.15 11.90 -13.94
C ARG A 104 1.36 13.09 -13.01
N THR A 105 1.63 14.26 -13.58
CA THR A 105 1.71 15.55 -12.84
C THR A 105 0.54 16.48 -13.15
N LYS A 106 -0.35 16.07 -14.06
CA LYS A 106 -1.53 16.82 -14.52
C LYS A 106 -2.77 15.92 -14.49
N ASP A 107 -3.93 16.50 -14.74
CA ASP A 107 -5.19 15.78 -14.88
C ASP A 107 -5.27 15.07 -16.24
N VAL A 108 -4.52 13.99 -16.40
CA VAL A 108 -4.47 13.15 -17.60
C VAL A 108 -4.72 11.70 -17.24
N PHE A 109 -5.40 10.99 -18.13
CA PHE A 109 -5.65 9.55 -17.97
C PHE A 109 -4.42 8.76 -18.44
N LEU A 110 -4.06 7.73 -17.69
CA LEU A 110 -3.02 6.75 -18.02
C LEU A 110 -3.56 5.34 -17.81
N GLU A 111 -3.29 4.46 -18.77
CA GLU A 111 -3.62 3.04 -18.67
C GLU A 111 -2.82 2.39 -17.52
N LEU A 112 -3.39 1.36 -16.90
CA LEU A 112 -2.81 0.75 -15.70
C LEU A 112 -1.45 0.09 -15.99
N ASP A 113 -1.29 -0.53 -17.16
CA ASP A 113 -0.03 -1.18 -17.55
C ASP A 113 1.07 -0.15 -17.85
N ASP A 114 0.72 1.02 -18.39
CA ASP A 114 1.67 2.11 -18.64
C ASP A 114 2.25 2.65 -17.33
N ARG A 115 1.44 2.73 -16.27
CA ARG A 115 1.89 3.16 -14.92
C ARG A 115 2.96 2.23 -14.38
N ALA A 116 2.76 0.91 -14.50
CA ALA A 116 3.75 -0.08 -14.08
C ALA A 116 5.01 -0.07 -14.96
N ALA A 117 4.85 0.09 -16.28
CA ALA A 117 5.96 0.16 -17.23
C ALA A 117 6.89 1.38 -16.98
N LEU A 118 6.33 2.50 -16.49
CA LEU A 118 7.12 3.67 -16.08
C LEU A 118 8.11 3.36 -14.95
N ALA A 119 7.77 2.47 -14.03
CA ALA A 119 8.69 2.07 -12.95
C ALA A 119 9.99 1.47 -13.51
N ALA A 120 9.86 0.61 -14.53
CA ALA A 120 11.01 0.00 -15.21
C ALA A 120 11.79 1.05 -16.02
N LYS A 121 11.08 1.89 -16.77
CA LYS A 121 11.68 2.93 -17.62
C LYS A 121 12.52 3.94 -16.81
N LEU A 122 12.05 4.30 -15.62
CA LEU A 122 12.70 5.28 -14.75
C LEU A 122 13.73 4.65 -13.80
N GLY A 123 13.81 3.31 -13.76
CA GLY A 123 14.61 2.58 -12.78
C GLY A 123 14.20 2.94 -11.35
N ALA A 124 12.89 2.96 -11.08
CA ALA A 124 12.37 3.22 -9.75
C ALA A 124 12.76 2.09 -8.79
N ASP A 125 13.11 2.44 -7.55
CA ASP A 125 13.38 1.49 -6.46
C ASP A 125 12.12 1.21 -5.62
N LEU A 126 11.15 2.14 -5.61
CA LEU A 126 9.84 1.97 -5.01
C LEU A 126 8.74 2.52 -5.90
N PHE A 127 7.59 1.85 -5.89
CA PHE A 127 6.35 2.32 -6.50
C PHE A 127 5.27 2.52 -5.44
N ILE A 128 4.69 3.73 -5.37
CA ILE A 128 3.65 4.06 -4.40
C ILE A 128 2.44 4.61 -5.16
N SER A 129 1.39 3.79 -5.27
CA SER A 129 0.10 4.22 -5.83
C SER A 129 -0.80 4.77 -4.73
N LEU A 130 -1.42 5.93 -4.99
CA LEU A 130 -2.22 6.69 -4.05
C LEU A 130 -3.67 6.73 -4.51
N HIS A 131 -4.58 6.29 -3.64
CA HIS A 131 -6.02 6.20 -3.85
C HIS A 131 -6.82 6.62 -2.61
N TYR A 132 -8.11 6.87 -2.80
CA TYR A 132 -9.08 7.06 -1.73
C TYR A 132 -10.34 6.25 -2.04
N ASN A 133 -10.58 5.25 -1.20
CA ASN A 133 -11.54 4.19 -1.42
C ASN A 133 -12.98 4.69 -1.56
N ALA A 134 -13.85 3.79 -2.00
CA ALA A 134 -15.29 3.97 -1.93
C ALA A 134 -15.97 2.67 -1.49
N GLY A 135 -16.91 2.81 -0.56
CA GLY A 135 -17.80 1.71 -0.19
C GLY A 135 -18.76 1.35 -1.32
N PRO A 136 -19.54 0.27 -1.15
CA PRO A 136 -20.61 -0.10 -2.07
C PRO A 136 -21.54 1.08 -2.40
N ALA A 137 -22.24 1.01 -3.54
CA ALA A 137 -23.16 2.07 -3.92
C ALA A 137 -24.20 2.33 -2.81
N GLY A 138 -24.29 3.58 -2.36
CA GLY A 138 -25.16 3.99 -1.25
C GLY A 138 -24.54 3.90 0.15
N ASP A 139 -23.41 3.21 0.31
CA ASP A 139 -22.71 3.16 1.59
C ASP A 139 -21.92 4.44 1.83
N THR A 140 -22.20 5.05 2.98
CA THR A 140 -21.57 6.28 3.46
C THR A 140 -20.97 6.13 4.86
N SER A 141 -20.79 4.88 5.30
CA SER A 141 -20.33 4.49 6.64
C SER A 141 -19.01 3.72 6.62
N ALA A 142 -18.60 3.15 5.48
CA ALA A 142 -17.28 2.56 5.34
C ALA A 142 -16.19 3.61 5.59
N ASP A 143 -15.35 3.33 6.58
CA ASP A 143 -14.25 4.18 7.03
C ASP A 143 -12.95 3.37 7.18
N GLY A 144 -11.83 4.07 7.26
CA GLY A 144 -10.52 3.56 7.63
C GLY A 144 -9.52 3.52 6.48
N VAL A 145 -8.25 3.32 6.84
CA VAL A 145 -7.13 3.25 5.90
C VAL A 145 -6.66 1.82 5.69
N GLU A 146 -6.24 1.50 4.46
CA GLU A 146 -5.64 0.20 4.11
C GLU A 146 -4.50 0.37 3.14
N THR A 147 -3.53 -0.55 3.22
CA THR A 147 -2.40 -0.59 2.30
C THR A 147 -2.35 -1.95 1.63
N TYR A 148 -2.45 -1.97 0.32
CA TYR A 148 -2.36 -3.15 -0.52
C TYR A 148 -0.96 -3.37 -1.04
N CYS A 149 -0.57 -4.63 -1.11
CA CYS A 149 0.57 -5.07 -1.91
C CYS A 149 0.19 -6.29 -2.74
N LEU A 150 1.03 -6.64 -3.71
CA LEU A 150 0.74 -7.75 -4.62
C LEU A 150 0.53 -9.05 -3.84
N THR A 151 -0.53 -9.78 -4.21
CA THR A 151 -0.78 -11.13 -3.69
C THR A 151 0.31 -12.11 -4.16
N PRO A 152 0.98 -12.82 -3.24
CA PRO A 152 1.98 -13.83 -3.60
C PRO A 152 1.43 -14.93 -4.51
N ALA A 153 2.31 -15.50 -5.33
CA ALA A 153 1.98 -16.64 -6.19
C ALA A 153 1.40 -17.79 -5.34
N GLY A 154 0.30 -18.35 -5.82
CA GLY A 154 -0.45 -19.41 -5.14
C GLY A 154 -1.31 -18.96 -3.93
N GLN A 155 -1.35 -17.67 -3.56
CA GLN A 155 -2.29 -17.12 -2.57
C GLN A 155 -3.54 -16.52 -3.21
N ARG A 156 -4.65 -16.50 -2.46
CA ARG A 156 -5.83 -15.70 -2.81
C ARG A 156 -5.63 -14.28 -2.29
N SER A 157 -6.23 -13.32 -3.00
CA SER A 157 -6.22 -11.92 -2.59
C SER A 157 -7.15 -11.74 -1.38
N THR A 158 -6.83 -10.79 -0.50
CA THR A 158 -7.56 -10.51 0.74
C THR A 158 -8.51 -9.32 0.62
N ASN A 159 -8.69 -8.76 -0.58
CA ASN A 159 -9.75 -7.79 -0.85
C ASN A 159 -11.10 -8.49 -1.05
N ALA A 160 -12.18 -7.86 -0.60
CA ALA A 160 -13.52 -8.42 -0.67
C ALA A 160 -13.94 -8.62 -2.14
N GLY A 161 -14.07 -9.89 -2.54
CA GLY A 161 -14.42 -10.28 -3.90
C GLY A 161 -13.82 -11.64 -4.23
N LYS A 162 -14.53 -12.73 -3.86
CA LYS A 162 -14.14 -14.12 -4.19
C LYS A 162 -14.11 -14.40 -5.72
N ALA A 163 -14.32 -13.40 -6.56
CA ALA A 163 -14.36 -13.52 -8.01
C ALA A 163 -12.95 -13.49 -8.61
N LYS A 164 -12.44 -14.68 -8.93
CA LYS A 164 -11.45 -14.92 -10.00
C LYS A 164 -10.12 -14.13 -9.91
N SER A 165 -9.60 -13.88 -8.71
CA SER A 165 -8.14 -13.66 -8.64
C SER A 165 -7.49 -14.99 -8.98
N THR A 166 -6.84 -15.09 -10.14
CA THR A 166 -5.96 -16.21 -10.46
C THR A 166 -4.94 -16.37 -9.33
N THR A 167 -4.44 -17.58 -9.11
CA THR A 167 -3.33 -17.83 -8.16
C THR A 167 -1.98 -17.87 -8.89
N ALA A 168 -1.97 -17.49 -10.17
CA ALA A 168 -0.79 -17.50 -11.02
C ALA A 168 0.32 -16.58 -10.49
N ALA A 169 1.55 -16.91 -10.87
CA ALA A 169 2.69 -16.06 -10.62
C ALA A 169 2.62 -14.83 -11.55
N GLU A 170 2.97 -13.68 -10.99
CA GLU A 170 3.07 -12.41 -11.70
C GLU A 170 4.52 -11.89 -11.58
N PRO A 171 5.03 -11.11 -12.55
CA PRO A 171 6.42 -10.62 -12.51
C PRO A 171 6.78 -9.89 -11.21
N GLY A 172 5.85 -9.12 -10.64
CA GLY A 172 6.02 -8.39 -9.40
C GLY A 172 6.18 -9.26 -8.15
N ASN A 173 5.88 -10.57 -8.21
CA ASN A 173 6.06 -11.48 -7.07
C ASN A 173 7.54 -11.67 -6.67
N ARG A 174 8.48 -11.23 -7.52
CA ARG A 174 9.91 -11.14 -7.18
C ARG A 174 10.18 -10.25 -5.97
N PHE A 175 9.24 -9.36 -5.62
CA PHE A 175 9.38 -8.39 -4.54
C PHE A 175 8.48 -8.69 -3.33
N ASP A 176 7.88 -9.88 -3.21
CA ASP A 176 6.88 -10.20 -2.15
C ASP A 176 7.31 -9.79 -0.72
N THR A 177 8.56 -10.05 -0.34
CA THR A 177 9.14 -9.69 0.97
C THR A 177 9.19 -8.17 1.15
N ALA A 178 9.72 -7.47 0.15
CA ALA A 178 9.86 -6.03 0.17
C ALA A 178 8.48 -5.32 0.13
N ASN A 179 7.55 -5.87 -0.63
CA ASN A 179 6.18 -5.40 -0.79
C ASN A 179 5.42 -5.36 0.54
N VAL A 180 5.44 -6.46 1.31
CA VAL A 180 4.71 -6.53 2.58
C VAL A 180 5.37 -5.70 3.67
N LEU A 181 6.70 -5.62 3.69
CA LEU A 181 7.40 -4.77 4.65
C LEU A 181 7.11 -3.30 4.39
N LEU A 182 7.09 -2.87 3.12
CA LEU A 182 6.70 -1.51 2.73
C LEU A 182 5.25 -1.22 3.12
N ALA A 183 4.33 -2.12 2.78
CA ALA A 183 2.91 -1.96 3.09
C ALA A 183 2.65 -1.86 4.59
N TRP A 184 3.29 -2.71 5.40
CA TRP A 184 3.19 -2.67 6.85
C TRP A 184 3.79 -1.40 7.45
N SER A 185 4.95 -0.94 6.93
CA SER A 185 5.57 0.31 7.40
C SER A 185 4.67 1.52 7.15
N ILE A 186 4.02 1.55 5.98
CA ILE A 186 3.08 2.61 5.59
C ILE A 186 1.80 2.54 6.44
N GLN A 187 1.16 1.37 6.54
CA GLN A 187 -0.03 1.20 7.35
C GLN A 187 0.22 1.64 8.80
N ARG A 188 1.34 1.24 9.38
CA ARG A 188 1.75 1.62 10.74
C ARG A 188 1.83 3.13 10.94
N ARG A 189 2.45 3.84 10.00
CA ARG A 189 2.59 5.29 10.09
C ARG A 189 1.27 6.01 9.82
N MET A 190 0.43 5.50 8.92
CA MET A 190 -0.90 6.07 8.68
C MET A 190 -1.75 5.99 9.93
N ILE A 191 -1.88 4.80 10.56
CA ILE A 191 -2.66 4.63 11.80
C ILE A 191 -2.16 5.55 12.91
N ARG A 192 -0.83 5.63 13.10
CA ARG A 192 -0.25 6.53 14.11
C ARG A 192 -0.52 8.01 13.83
N SER A 193 -0.53 8.42 12.57
CA SER A 193 -0.66 9.83 12.17
C SER A 193 -2.12 10.30 12.15
N THR A 194 -3.03 9.44 11.69
CA THR A 194 -4.43 9.82 11.45
C THR A 194 -5.37 9.40 12.57
N GLY A 195 -5.05 8.33 13.31
CA GLY A 195 -5.99 7.69 14.23
C GLY A 195 -7.19 7.04 13.52
N ALA A 196 -7.11 6.83 12.20
CA ALA A 196 -8.16 6.20 11.41
C ALA A 196 -8.30 4.72 11.77
N ASP A 197 -9.44 4.13 11.38
CA ASP A 197 -9.70 2.71 11.59
C ASP A 197 -8.70 1.85 10.79
N ASP A 198 -8.11 0.85 11.47
CA ASP A 198 -7.14 -0.05 10.85
C ASP A 198 -7.81 -1.17 10.07
N ARG A 199 -7.87 -0.98 8.74
CA ARG A 199 -8.37 -1.99 7.81
C ARG A 199 -7.29 -2.96 7.35
N GLY A 200 -6.05 -2.70 7.73
CA GLY A 200 -4.90 -3.59 7.65
C GLY A 200 -4.09 -3.50 6.37
N VAL A 201 -2.97 -4.23 6.42
CA VAL A 201 -2.18 -4.60 5.24
C VAL A 201 -2.91 -5.71 4.50
N ARG A 202 -3.18 -5.49 3.22
CA ARG A 202 -3.96 -6.40 2.37
C ARG A 202 -3.17 -6.85 1.15
N ARG A 203 -3.65 -7.94 0.53
CA ARG A 203 -3.12 -8.49 -0.70
C ARG A 203 -4.14 -8.32 -1.82
N ALA A 204 -3.72 -7.78 -2.96
CA ALA A 204 -4.55 -7.70 -4.15
C ALA A 204 -3.70 -7.82 -5.42
N ARG A 205 -4.29 -8.38 -6.49
CA ARG A 205 -3.71 -8.43 -7.83
C ARG A 205 -4.15 -7.22 -8.66
N PHE A 206 -4.01 -6.01 -8.12
CA PHE A 206 -4.25 -4.78 -8.89
C PHE A 206 -3.27 -4.70 -10.05
N ALA A 207 -3.76 -4.28 -11.24
CA ALA A 207 -2.96 -4.28 -12.46
C ALA A 207 -1.63 -3.51 -12.30
N VAL A 208 -1.68 -2.33 -11.66
CA VAL A 208 -0.50 -1.50 -11.37
C VAL A 208 0.56 -2.17 -10.48
N LEU A 209 0.22 -3.26 -9.78
CA LEU A 209 1.15 -3.99 -8.90
C LEU A 209 1.68 -5.28 -9.55
N ARG A 210 0.98 -5.85 -10.54
CA ARG A 210 1.27 -7.20 -11.08
C ARG A 210 2.61 -7.26 -11.81
N THR A 211 2.93 -6.24 -12.60
CA THR A 211 4.06 -6.24 -13.54
C THR A 211 5.21 -5.33 -13.10
N LEU A 212 5.20 -4.81 -11.87
CA LEU A 212 6.23 -3.90 -11.36
C LEU A 212 7.63 -4.52 -11.38
N SER A 213 8.61 -3.69 -11.74
CA SER A 213 10.03 -4.01 -11.72
C SER A 213 10.73 -3.65 -10.40
N CYS A 214 9.97 -3.20 -9.40
CA CYS A 214 10.45 -2.82 -8.06
C CYS A 214 9.37 -3.14 -7.00
N PRO A 215 9.72 -3.09 -5.71
CA PRO A 215 8.72 -3.16 -4.64
C PRO A 215 7.65 -2.07 -4.79
N GLY A 216 6.38 -2.44 -4.58
CA GLY A 216 5.29 -1.48 -4.71
C GLY A 216 4.04 -1.79 -3.91
N VAL A 217 3.31 -0.71 -3.62
CA VAL A 217 2.07 -0.70 -2.84
C VAL A 217 1.00 0.17 -3.48
N LEU A 218 -0.24 -0.09 -3.14
CA LEU A 218 -1.38 0.80 -3.37
C LEU A 218 -1.98 1.17 -2.02
N ILE A 219 -2.17 2.46 -1.78
CA ILE A 219 -2.64 3.01 -0.52
C ILE A 219 -4.05 3.54 -0.70
N GLU A 220 -4.96 3.12 0.18
CA GLU A 220 -6.27 3.73 0.35
C GLU A 220 -6.26 4.64 1.58
N GLY A 221 -6.18 5.95 1.35
CA GLY A 221 -6.02 6.96 2.41
C GLY A 221 -7.29 7.30 3.20
N GLY A 222 -8.34 6.49 3.08
CA GLY A 222 -9.69 6.70 3.62
C GLY A 222 -10.75 6.60 2.53
N PHE A 223 -12.02 6.58 2.92
CA PHE A 223 -13.17 6.38 2.05
C PHE A 223 -13.79 7.71 1.61
N MET A 224 -13.61 8.05 0.34
CA MET A 224 -14.21 9.24 -0.29
C MET A 224 -15.76 9.19 -0.27
N SER A 225 -16.35 7.99 -0.23
CA SER A 225 -17.81 7.81 -0.09
C SER A 225 -18.34 8.04 1.32
N SER A 226 -17.48 8.02 2.34
CA SER A 226 -17.87 8.23 3.73
C SER A 226 -18.38 9.65 3.96
N ARG A 227 -19.42 9.77 4.81
CA ARG A 227 -19.84 11.09 5.32
C ARG A 227 -18.73 11.74 6.15
N ARG A 228 -18.03 10.96 6.97
CA ARG A 228 -16.96 11.44 7.85
C ARG A 228 -15.66 11.65 7.07
N GLU A 229 -15.17 10.58 6.42
CA GLU A 229 -13.86 10.64 5.77
C GLU A 229 -13.87 11.47 4.47
N GLY A 230 -15.00 11.57 3.77
CA GLY A 230 -15.11 12.47 2.61
C GLY A 230 -14.81 13.94 2.97
N ALA A 231 -15.19 14.38 4.17
CA ALA A 231 -14.89 15.72 4.68
C ALA A 231 -13.39 15.88 4.97
N LEU A 232 -12.79 14.88 5.63
CA LEU A 232 -11.36 14.86 5.92
C LEU A 232 -10.54 14.85 4.63
N ILE A 233 -10.91 14.02 3.67
CA ILE A 233 -10.19 13.91 2.39
C ILE A 233 -10.29 15.22 1.59
N ALA A 234 -11.39 15.97 1.70
CA ALA A 234 -11.51 17.31 1.10
C ALA A 234 -10.60 18.35 1.79
N ASP A 235 -10.24 18.15 3.06
CA ASP A 235 -9.31 19.00 3.80
C ASP A 235 -7.83 18.72 3.42
N GLY A 236 -7.13 19.79 3.02
CA GLY A 236 -5.70 19.71 2.70
C GLY A 236 -4.82 19.32 3.88
N ALA A 237 -5.22 19.62 5.12
CA ALA A 237 -4.47 19.22 6.32
C ALA A 237 -4.48 17.70 6.53
N TYR A 238 -5.57 17.02 6.22
CA TYR A 238 -5.62 15.56 6.28
C TYR A 238 -4.74 14.92 5.22
N ARG A 239 -4.79 15.43 3.97
CA ARG A 239 -3.91 14.96 2.89
C ARG A 239 -2.43 15.18 3.21
N GLN A 240 -2.10 16.28 3.89
CA GLN A 240 -0.77 16.53 4.44
C GLN A 240 -0.37 15.47 5.48
N LYS A 241 -1.24 15.12 6.43
CA LYS A 241 -0.97 14.05 7.42
C LYS A 241 -0.71 12.69 6.77
N ILE A 242 -1.46 12.35 5.71
CA ILE A 242 -1.23 11.13 4.93
C ILE A 242 0.15 11.18 4.26
N ALA A 243 0.50 12.28 3.59
CA ALA A 243 1.80 12.44 2.95
C ALA A 243 2.97 12.33 3.95
N GLU A 244 2.85 12.94 5.13
CA GLU A 244 3.83 12.84 6.22
C GLU A 244 3.98 11.42 6.75
N ALA A 245 2.87 10.70 6.92
CA ALA A 245 2.88 9.31 7.33
C ALA A 245 3.63 8.43 6.32
N ILE A 246 3.35 8.59 5.02
CA ILE A 246 4.00 7.82 3.97
C ILE A 246 5.48 8.17 3.87
N ALA A 247 5.86 9.45 3.92
CA ALA A 247 7.27 9.86 3.90
C ALA A 247 8.04 9.29 5.09
N ALA A 248 7.47 9.29 6.30
CA ALA A 248 8.08 8.67 7.46
C ALA A 248 8.21 7.14 7.31
N ALA A 249 7.24 6.49 6.69
CA ALA A 249 7.26 5.05 6.44
C ALA A 249 8.33 4.62 5.43
N VAL A 250 8.57 5.42 4.39
CA VAL A 250 9.66 5.19 3.44
C VAL A 250 11.02 5.26 4.16
N GLY A 251 11.19 6.21 5.08
CA GLY A 251 12.36 6.27 5.96
C GLY A 251 12.51 5.03 6.86
N ASP A 252 11.43 4.60 7.53
CA ASP A 252 11.42 3.37 8.34
C ASP A 252 11.82 2.15 7.52
N TYR A 253 11.22 2.01 6.34
CA TYR A 253 11.49 0.93 5.41
C TYR A 253 12.96 0.91 4.99
N ALA A 254 13.52 2.07 4.64
CA ALA A 254 14.93 2.20 4.27
C ALA A 254 15.88 1.89 5.45
N SER A 255 15.52 2.22 6.69
CA SER A 255 16.35 1.93 7.88
C SER A 255 16.40 0.45 8.27
N ARG A 256 15.39 -0.35 7.86
CA ARG A 256 15.38 -1.80 8.07
C ARG A 256 16.28 -2.55 7.09
N VAL A 257 16.96 -1.82 6.20
CA VAL A 257 17.99 -2.32 5.30
C VAL A 257 19.36 -2.16 5.98
N ARG A 258 20.07 -3.28 6.21
CA ARG A 258 21.50 -3.20 6.53
C ARG A 258 22.26 -2.77 5.28
N PRO A 259 23.25 -1.86 5.36
CA PRO A 259 24.20 -1.69 4.26
C PRO A 259 24.84 -3.04 3.96
N ALA A 260 24.97 -3.42 2.69
CA ALA A 260 25.90 -4.48 2.32
C ALA A 260 27.26 -4.13 2.95
N ALA A 261 27.82 -5.03 3.76
CA ALA A 261 29.16 -4.85 4.30
C ALA A 261 30.07 -4.48 3.12
N LYS A 262 30.84 -3.39 3.25
CA LYS A 262 31.86 -3.07 2.26
C LYS A 262 32.74 -4.31 2.15
N ALA A 263 32.76 -4.94 0.97
CA ALA A 263 33.78 -5.93 0.68
C ALA A 263 35.12 -5.22 0.93
N GLY A 264 35.85 -5.70 1.93
CA GLY A 264 37.16 -5.16 2.27
C GLY A 264 38.03 -5.15 1.02
N ARG A 265 38.60 -4.00 0.71
CA ARG A 265 39.80 -3.93 -0.13
C ARG A 265 41.00 -4.17 0.75
#